data_AF-A0A840NLD4-F1
#
_entry.id   AF-A0A840NLD4-F1
#
_cell.length_a   1.000
_cell.length_b   1.000
_cell.length_c   1.000
_cell.angle_alpha   90.00
_cell.angle_beta   90.00
_cell.angle_gamma   90.00
#
_symmetry.space_group_name_H-M   'P 1'
#
loop_
_entity.id
_entity.type
_entity.pdbx_description
1 polymer ?
#
loop_
_entity_poly.entity_id
_entity_poly.type
_entity_poly.pdbx_seq_one_letter_code
_entity_poly.pdbx_strand_id
1 'polypeptide(L)'
;MADEIQYQHAAIQQGIDDMKRVTQQIRSQVDGLRQQTQRSQEYWESSSAESYNVLSNDITKDFENINQMLEQLSMAVGQGQTDMHDMDAKAAKNFQ
;
A
#
# COMPACT_ATOMS: atom_id res chain seq x y z
N MET A 1 13.90 0.43 -25.20
CA MET A 1 13.41 1.56 -24.38
C MET A 1 11.93 1.37 -24.03
N ALA A 2 11.01 1.27 -24.99
CA ALA A 2 9.57 1.02 -24.70
C ALA A 2 9.30 -0.28 -23.90
N ASP A 3 9.94 -1.40 -24.25
CA ASP A 3 9.82 -2.68 -23.52
C ASP A 3 10.30 -2.59 -22.06
N GLU A 4 11.35 -1.81 -21.82
CA GLU A 4 11.98 -1.69 -20.49
C GLU A 4 11.09 -0.88 -19.53
N ILE A 5 10.37 0.12 -20.06
CA ILE A 5 9.41 0.93 -19.31
C ILE A 5 8.13 0.13 -19.01
N GLN A 6 7.61 -0.63 -19.98
CA GLN A 6 6.48 -1.53 -19.72
C GLN A 6 6.81 -2.59 -18.66
N TYR A 7 8.01 -3.16 -18.71
CA TYR A 7 8.45 -4.15 -17.72
C TYR A 7 8.59 -3.54 -16.31
N GLN A 8 9.17 -2.33 -16.21
CA GLN A 8 9.27 -1.60 -14.94
C GLN A 8 7.88 -1.25 -14.38
N HIS A 9 6.91 -0.87 -15.22
CA HIS A 9 5.55 -0.61 -14.78
C HIS A 9 4.87 -1.87 -14.23
N ALA A 10 4.98 -3.00 -14.94
CA ALA A 10 4.43 -4.27 -14.47
C ALA A 10 5.01 -4.69 -13.11
N ALA A 11 6.32 -4.51 -12.93
CA ALA A 11 6.99 -4.76 -11.65
C ALA A 11 6.53 -3.80 -10.54
N ILE A 12 6.34 -2.51 -10.83
CA ILE A 12 5.85 -1.52 -9.86
C ILE A 12 4.40 -1.84 -9.46
N GLN A 13 3.53 -2.12 -10.44
CA GLN A 13 2.14 -2.47 -10.17
C GLN A 13 2.05 -3.73 -9.31
N GLN A 14 2.85 -4.75 -9.63
CA GLN A 14 2.91 -5.98 -8.85
C GLN A 14 3.43 -5.73 -7.43
N GLY A 15 4.43 -4.87 -7.26
CA GLY A 15 4.90 -4.43 -5.94
C GLY A 15 3.82 -3.70 -5.14
N ILE A 16 3.01 -2.86 -5.78
CA ILE A 16 1.87 -2.17 -5.15
C ILE A 16 0.82 -3.18 -4.69
N ASP A 17 0.47 -4.14 -5.54
CA ASP A 17 -0.51 -5.18 -5.22
C ASP A 17 -0.03 -6.08 -4.07
N ASP A 18 1.25 -6.45 -4.08
CA ASP A 18 1.88 -7.20 -3.00
C ASP A 18 1.86 -6.43 -1.67
N MET A 19 2.17 -5.13 -1.70
CA MET A 19 2.12 -4.29 -0.51
C MET A 19 0.69 -4.12 0.02
N LYS A 20 -0.31 -3.90 -0.85
CA LYS A 20 -1.73 -3.85 -0.44
C LYS A 20 -2.16 -5.15 0.24
N ARG A 21 -1.74 -6.29 -0.29
CA ARG A 21 -2.01 -7.61 0.29
C ARG A 21 -1.35 -7.76 1.68
N VAL A 22 -0.09 -7.37 1.83
CA VAL A 22 0.61 -7.41 3.13
C VAL A 22 -0.09 -6.52 4.14
N THR A 23 -0.50 -5.31 3.75
CA THR A 23 -1.26 -4.39 4.62
C THR A 23 -2.57 -5.01 5.12
N GLN A 24 -3.33 -5.67 4.24
CA GLN A 24 -4.56 -6.37 4.64
C GLN A 24 -4.29 -7.53 5.61
N GLN A 25 -3.20 -8.27 5.40
CA GLN A 25 -2.78 -9.34 6.30
C GLN A 25 -2.42 -8.81 7.69
N ILE A 26 -1.65 -7.73 7.77
CA ILE A 26 -1.25 -7.17 9.07
C ILE A 26 -2.45 -6.60 9.81
N ARG A 27 -3.37 -5.90 9.12
CA ARG A 27 -4.63 -5.45 9.73
C ARG A 27 -5.40 -6.62 10.36
N SER A 28 -5.51 -7.73 9.63
CA SER A 28 -6.17 -8.94 10.12
C SER A 28 -5.44 -9.55 11.34
N GLN A 29 -4.10 -9.50 11.37
CA GLN A 29 -3.31 -9.96 12.52
C GLN A 29 -3.49 -9.07 13.74
N VAL A 30 -3.52 -7.75 13.59
CA VAL A 30 -3.76 -6.78 14.68
C VAL A 30 -5.16 -6.95 15.26
N ASP A 31 -6.17 -7.15 14.42
CA ASP A 31 -7.54 -7.45 14.85
C ASP A 31 -7.60 -8.80 15.58
N GLY A 32 -6.88 -9.80 15.10
CA GLY A 32 -6.76 -11.11 15.75
C GLY A 32 -6.12 -11.03 17.14
N LEU A 33 -5.01 -10.28 17.25
CA LEU A 33 -4.35 -10.02 18.53
C LEU A 33 -5.29 -9.28 19.49
N ARG A 34 -6.06 -8.29 19.00
CA ARG A 34 -7.04 -7.56 19.82
C ARG A 34 -8.06 -8.52 20.43
N GLN A 35 -8.61 -9.43 19.63
CA GLN A 35 -9.57 -10.41 20.10
C GLN A 35 -8.97 -11.44 21.06
N GLN A 36 -7.74 -11.91 20.79
CA GLN A 36 -7.06 -12.88 21.67
C GLN A 36 -6.79 -12.27 23.04
N THR A 37 -6.29 -11.04 23.06
CA THR A 37 -6.04 -10.35 24.31
C THR A 37 -7.37 -10.08 25.02
N GLN A 38 -8.45 -9.69 24.29
CA GLN A 38 -9.77 -9.43 24.90
C GLN A 38 -10.38 -10.67 25.54
N ARG A 39 -10.14 -11.85 24.97
CA ARG A 39 -10.57 -13.12 25.56
C ARG A 39 -9.75 -13.53 26.79
N SER A 40 -8.56 -12.96 26.97
CA SER A 40 -7.69 -13.22 28.12
C SER A 40 -8.04 -12.36 29.36
N GLN A 41 -9.23 -11.73 29.37
CA GLN A 41 -9.72 -10.76 30.36
C GLN A 41 -10.01 -11.29 31.79
N GLU A 42 -9.33 -12.33 32.26
CA GLU A 42 -9.19 -12.56 33.71
C GLU A 42 -7.96 -11.84 34.30
N TYR A 43 -6.98 -11.43 33.48
CA TYR A 43 -5.72 -10.82 33.94
C TYR A 43 -5.38 -9.48 33.28
N TRP A 44 -6.27 -8.93 32.45
CA TRP A 44 -5.95 -7.73 31.70
C TRP A 44 -6.06 -6.47 32.58
N GLU A 45 -4.95 -6.05 33.17
CA GLU A 45 -4.85 -4.74 33.84
C GLU A 45 -5.20 -3.59 32.88
N SER A 46 -5.99 -2.63 33.36
CA SER A 46 -6.55 -1.53 32.55
C SER A 46 -5.49 -0.75 31.76
N SER A 47 -4.30 -0.57 32.33
CA SER A 47 -3.16 0.11 31.69
C SER A 47 -2.66 -0.61 30.44
N SER A 48 -2.53 -1.93 30.49
CA SER A 48 -2.05 -2.71 29.34
C SER A 48 -3.09 -2.75 28.21
N ALA A 49 -4.38 -2.68 28.56
CA ALA A 49 -5.47 -2.66 27.60
C ALA A 49 -5.51 -1.32 26.84
N GLU A 50 -5.28 -0.23 27.58
CA GLU A 50 -5.21 1.11 27.03
C GLU A 50 -4.00 1.27 26.10
N SER A 51 -2.80 0.86 26.53
CA SER A 51 -1.60 0.88 25.67
C SER A 51 -1.76 0.04 24.40
N TYR A 52 -2.40 -1.14 24.49
CA TYR A 52 -2.68 -1.96 23.32
C TYR A 52 -3.63 -1.27 22.35
N ASN A 53 -4.72 -0.67 22.84
CA ASN A 53 -5.67 0.04 21.99
C ASN A 53 -5.02 1.23 21.27
N VAL A 54 -4.15 1.98 21.96
CA VAL A 54 -3.38 3.08 21.36
C VAL A 54 -2.49 2.54 20.24
N LEU A 55 -1.65 1.54 20.53
CA LEU A 55 -0.74 0.98 19.55
C LEU A 55 -1.47 0.35 18.36
N SER A 56 -2.59 -0.34 18.59
CA SER A 56 -3.44 -0.92 17.55
C SER A 56 -4.02 0.16 16.64
N ASN A 57 -4.43 1.30 17.19
CA ASN A 57 -4.94 2.42 16.42
C ASN A 57 -3.83 3.10 15.61
N ASP A 58 -2.65 3.29 16.19
CA ASP A 58 -1.49 3.88 15.51
C ASP A 58 -1.05 3.00 14.34
N ILE A 59 -0.93 1.69 14.55
CA ILE A 59 -0.60 0.72 13.50
C ILE A 59 -1.65 0.77 12.38
N THR A 60 -2.94 0.83 12.71
CA THR A 60 -4.01 0.93 11.71
C THR A 60 -3.88 2.20 10.88
N LYS A 61 -3.59 3.33 11.52
CA LYS A 61 -3.43 4.62 10.87
C LYS A 61 -2.19 4.65 9.97
N ASP A 62 -1.08 4.08 10.40
CA ASP A 62 0.14 3.96 9.59
C ASP A 62 -0.11 3.12 8.34
N PHE A 63 -0.89 2.04 8.44
CA PHE A 63 -1.28 1.25 7.28
C PHE A 63 -2.21 1.98 6.32
N GLU A 64 -3.12 2.80 6.83
CA GLU A 64 -3.95 3.67 5.98
C GLU A 64 -3.08 4.68 5.21
N ASN A 65 -2.10 5.30 5.89
CA ASN A 65 -1.16 6.21 5.26
C ASN A 65 -0.31 5.51 4.18
N ILE A 66 0.19 4.30 4.46
CA ILE A 66 0.95 3.50 3.50
C ILE A 66 0.09 3.19 2.28
N ASN A 67 -1.16 2.77 2.46
CA ASN A 67 -2.06 2.50 1.33
C ASN A 67 -2.30 3.75 0.47
N GLN A 68 -2.50 4.91 1.10
CA GLN A 68 -2.66 6.18 0.38
C GLN A 68 -1.40 6.53 -0.43
N MET A 69 -0.21 6.37 0.15
CA MET A 69 1.06 6.58 -0.56
C MET A 69 1.22 5.63 -1.76
N LEU A 70 0.80 4.38 -1.61
CA LEU A 70 0.85 3.38 -2.69
C LEU A 70 -0.13 3.69 -3.82
N GLU A 71 -1.32 4.20 -3.50
CA GLU A 71 -2.27 4.69 -4.50
C GLU A 71 -1.70 5.91 -5.24
N GLN A 72 -1.08 6.85 -4.53
CA GLN A 72 -0.41 7.99 -5.14
C GLN A 72 0.74 7.57 -6.06
N LEU A 73 1.55 6.59 -5.62
CA LEU A 73 2.62 6.04 -6.45
C LEU A 73 2.07 5.37 -7.71
N SER A 74 1.01 4.57 -7.59
CA SER A 74 0.32 3.94 -8.72
C SER A 74 -0.17 4.97 -9.73
N MET A 75 -0.81 6.03 -9.26
CA MET A 75 -1.30 7.13 -10.13
C MET A 75 -0.15 7.86 -10.82
N ALA A 76 0.93 8.19 -10.10
CA ALA A 76 2.09 8.87 -10.66
C ALA A 76 2.78 8.03 -11.75
N VAL A 77 2.88 6.72 -11.52
CA VAL A 77 3.48 5.78 -12.47
C VAL A 77 2.61 5.60 -13.72
N GLY A 78 1.28 5.48 -13.56
CA GLY A 78 0.36 5.44 -14.69
C GLY A 78 0.32 6.74 -15.50
N GLN A 79 0.42 7.89 -14.85
CA GLN A 79 0.52 9.19 -15.52
C GLN A 79 1.82 9.30 -16.32
N GLY A 80 2.96 8.95 -15.73
CA GLY A 80 4.26 8.97 -16.42
C GLY A 80 4.29 8.08 -17.67
N GLN A 81 3.59 6.94 -17.65
CA GLN A 81 3.44 6.10 -18.84
C GLN A 81 2.62 6.78 -19.94
N THR A 82 1.50 7.43 -19.57
CA THR A 82 0.64 8.13 -20.52
C THR A 82 1.40 9.27 -21.18
N ASP A 83 2.13 10.05 -20.39
CA ASP A 83 2.95 11.16 -20.87
C ASP A 83 4.06 10.68 -21.81
N MET A 84 4.74 9.56 -21.50
CA MET A 84 5.74 8.96 -22.39
C MET A 84 5.14 8.44 -23.69
N HIS A 85 4.02 7.72 -23.62
CA HIS A 85 3.36 7.20 -24.81
C HIS A 85 2.90 8.35 -25.73
N ASP A 86 2.40 9.44 -25.16
CA ASP A 86 2.00 10.64 -25.90
C ASP A 86 3.20 11.37 -26.51
N MET A 87 4.34 11.42 -25.82
CA MET A 87 5.58 11.96 -26.36
C MET A 87 6.11 11.11 -27.53
N ASP A 88 6.12 9.78 -27.39
CA ASP A 88 6.54 8.86 -28.45
C ASP A 88 5.61 8.94 -29.67
N ALA A 89 4.29 8.99 -29.45
CA ALA A 89 3.31 9.15 -30.52
C ALA A 89 3.46 10.49 -31.25
N LYS A 90 3.74 11.58 -30.53
CA LYS A 90 4.07 12.89 -31.14
C LYS A 90 5.39 12.87 -31.90
N ALA A 91 6.43 12.28 -31.34
CA ALA A 91 7.71 12.13 -31.99
C ALA A 91 7.58 11.33 -33.30
N ALA A 92 6.87 10.20 -33.27
CA ALA A 92 6.61 9.37 -34.45
C ALA A 92 5.84 10.14 -35.54
N LYS A 93 4.88 11.00 -35.16
CA LYS A 93 4.18 11.88 -36.10
C LYS A 93 5.06 12.96 -36.73
N ASN A 94 6.08 13.43 -36.02
CA ASN A 94 7.00 14.47 -36.51
C ASN A 94 8.10 13.92 -37.45
N PHE A 95 8.28 12.59 -37.49
CA PHE A 95 9.23 11.91 -38.38
C PHE A 95 8.57 11.30 -39.64
N GLN A 96 7.31 11.65 -39.94
CA GLN A 96 6.64 11.44 -41.23
C GLN A 96 6.57 12.74 -42.02
#